data_AF-A0A453CAP7-F1
#
_entry.id   AF-A0A453CAP7-F1
#
_cell.length_a   1.000
_cell.length_b   1.000
_cell.length_c   1.000
_cell.angle_alpha   90.00
_cell.angle_beta   90.00
_cell.angle_gamma   90.00
#
_symmetry.space_group_name_H-M   'P 1'
#
loop_
_entity.id
_entity.type
_entity.pdbx_description
1 polymer ?
#
loop_
_entity_poly.entity_id
_entity_poly.type
_entity_poly.pdbx_seq_one_letter_code
_entity_poly.pdbx_strand_id
1 'polypeptide(L)'
;SHQKSDSCDGDLQVARLVPFDTDAFHCITLWKDEDFILRYKNTGSSQWSFVLSAPEKRSYVAVGFSGKGGMVGSSAMVGWSSGGKGVAKQYYLQGRSPEAVTPDDGRLTLVRNRTVAVSKSGRLYLAFELSTDRPQPYLIYSVGYEGSLPSSSDYTIQMHRDMGSRSFKFASGTYIHY
;
A
#
# COMPACT_ATOMS: atom_id res chain seq x y z
N SER A 1 14.64 0.18 -23.95
CA SER A 1 15.26 0.79 -22.75
C SER A 1 14.85 -0.06 -21.56
N HIS A 2 15.78 -0.80 -20.94
CA HIS A 2 15.48 -1.61 -19.76
C HIS A 2 15.33 -0.66 -18.57
N GLN A 3 14.10 -0.43 -18.13
CA GLN A 3 13.79 0.43 -17.00
C GLN A 3 14.27 -0.26 -15.72
N LYS A 4 15.09 0.43 -14.92
CA LYS A 4 15.56 -0.08 -13.62
C LYS A 4 14.33 -0.29 -12.72
N SER A 5 14.03 -1.54 -12.38
CA SER A 5 12.99 -1.86 -11.41
C SER A 5 13.33 -1.22 -10.07
N ASP A 6 12.32 -0.73 -9.36
CA ASP A 6 12.52 -0.18 -8.02
C ASP A 6 13.08 -1.25 -7.08
N SER A 7 13.95 -0.86 -6.15
CA SER A 7 14.61 -1.79 -5.22
C SER A 7 15.09 -1.06 -3.98
N CYS A 8 15.40 -1.83 -2.93
CA CYS A 8 15.93 -1.28 -1.68
C CYS A 8 17.38 -0.78 -1.78
N ASP A 9 18.09 -1.14 -2.85
CA ASP A 9 19.46 -0.69 -3.10
C ASP A 9 19.52 0.66 -3.83
N GLY A 10 18.37 1.29 -4.10
CA GLY A 10 18.28 2.54 -4.85
C GLY A 10 17.37 3.58 -4.21
N ASP A 11 17.61 4.83 -4.60
CA ASP A 11 16.82 5.98 -4.15
C ASP A 11 15.36 5.89 -4.63
N LEU A 12 14.45 6.36 -3.78
CA LEU A 12 13.05 6.48 -4.10
C LEU A 12 12.83 7.50 -5.22
N GLN A 13 12.49 7.02 -6.41
CA GLN A 13 12.34 7.82 -7.63
C GLN A 13 11.26 8.92 -7.54
N VAL A 14 10.34 8.81 -6.59
CA VAL A 14 9.21 9.73 -6.37
C VAL A 14 9.34 10.54 -5.07
N ALA A 15 10.51 10.58 -4.43
CA ALA A 15 10.71 11.27 -3.15
C ALA A 15 10.22 12.74 -3.16
N ARG A 16 10.40 13.46 -4.27
CA ARG A 16 9.92 14.86 -4.41
C ARG A 16 8.42 15.00 -4.70
N LEU A 17 7.73 13.90 -4.98
CA LEU A 17 6.31 13.85 -5.32
C LEU A 17 5.45 13.34 -4.16
N VAL A 18 6.08 12.76 -3.14
CA VAL A 18 5.39 12.35 -1.92
C VAL A 18 5.29 13.54 -0.95
N PRO A 19 4.18 13.65 -0.20
CA PRO A 19 3.92 14.81 0.63
C PRO A 19 4.61 14.71 2.00
N PHE A 20 5.72 14.01 2.15
CA PHE A 20 6.46 13.87 3.42
C PHE A 20 7.91 13.45 3.15
N ASP A 21 8.77 13.63 4.14
CA ASP A 21 10.18 13.21 4.07
C ASP A 21 10.29 11.68 4.02
N THR A 22 11.11 11.18 3.10
CA THR A 22 11.37 9.74 2.90
C THR A 22 12.77 9.31 3.31
N ASP A 23 13.54 10.20 3.91
CA ASP A 23 14.92 9.93 4.30
C ASP A 23 15.00 8.89 5.42
N ALA A 24 15.98 7.99 5.27
CA ALA A 24 16.25 6.88 6.19
C ALA A 24 15.04 5.96 6.42
N PHE A 25 14.17 5.79 5.42
CA PHE A 25 13.13 4.77 5.49
C PHE A 25 13.77 3.38 5.50
N HIS A 26 13.26 2.49 6.35
CA HIS A 26 13.50 1.06 6.17
C HIS A 26 12.93 0.64 4.82
N CYS A 27 13.60 -0.27 4.13
CA CYS A 27 13.13 -0.81 2.87
C CYS A 27 13.17 -2.33 2.90
N ILE A 28 12.09 -2.95 2.45
CA ILE A 28 11.98 -4.40 2.31
C ILE A 28 11.32 -4.80 0.99
N THR A 29 11.70 -5.97 0.46
CA THR A 29 10.92 -6.67 -0.56
C THR A 29 9.73 -7.34 0.13
N LEU A 30 8.55 -6.70 0.06
CA LEU A 30 7.35 -7.18 0.74
C LEU A 30 6.79 -8.45 0.09
N TRP A 31 6.77 -8.48 -1.24
CA TRP A 31 6.27 -9.62 -2.02
C TRP A 31 7.10 -9.78 -3.28
N LYS A 32 7.93 -10.82 -3.33
CA LYS A 32 8.88 -11.02 -4.42
C LYS A 32 8.19 -11.33 -5.75
N ASP A 33 7.17 -12.18 -5.73
CA ASP A 33 6.52 -12.69 -6.96
C ASP A 33 5.73 -11.60 -7.70
N GLU A 34 5.23 -10.60 -6.98
CA GLU A 34 4.55 -9.43 -7.56
C GLU A 34 5.42 -8.16 -7.57
N ASP A 35 6.69 -8.27 -7.18
CA ASP A 35 7.66 -7.17 -7.13
C ASP A 35 7.20 -5.97 -6.28
N PHE A 36 6.64 -6.25 -5.09
CA PHE A 36 6.25 -5.23 -4.12
C PHE A 36 7.44 -4.85 -3.25
N ILE A 37 7.73 -3.56 -3.19
CA ILE A 37 8.70 -2.96 -2.27
C ILE A 37 7.94 -2.10 -1.27
N LEU A 38 8.18 -2.31 0.02
CA LEU A 38 7.64 -1.44 1.07
C LEU A 38 8.77 -0.65 1.70
N ARG A 39 8.65 0.67 1.66
CA ARG A 39 9.47 1.60 2.43
C ARG A 39 8.66 2.22 3.53
N TYR A 40 9.21 2.33 4.73
CA TYR A 40 8.48 2.90 5.85
C TYR A 40 9.39 3.40 6.96
N LYS A 41 8.84 4.26 7.82
CA LYS A 41 9.53 4.80 8.99
C LYS A 41 8.53 5.22 10.05
N ASN A 42 8.92 5.11 11.31
CA ASN A 42 8.25 5.84 12.38
C ASN A 42 8.80 7.27 12.38
N THR A 43 7.97 8.24 12.00
CA THR A 43 8.33 9.64 11.82
C THR A 43 7.94 10.53 13.01
N GLY A 44 7.43 9.95 14.12
CA GLY A 44 7.09 10.67 15.34
C GLY A 44 6.86 9.76 16.55
N SER A 45 6.17 10.23 17.59
CA SER A 45 5.78 9.34 18.70
C SER A 45 4.66 8.37 18.29
N SER A 46 3.80 8.82 17.38
CA SER A 46 2.58 8.13 16.95
C SER A 46 2.29 8.36 15.46
N GLN A 47 3.33 8.48 14.63
CA GLN A 47 3.17 8.71 13.19
C GLN A 47 4.04 7.76 12.38
N TRP A 48 3.42 7.07 11.44
CA TRP A 48 4.09 6.11 10.57
C TRP A 48 3.89 6.48 9.11
N SER A 49 4.98 6.57 8.37
CA SER A 49 4.98 6.91 6.95
C SER A 49 5.30 5.67 6.14
N PHE A 50 4.56 5.46 5.05
CA PHE A 50 4.66 4.30 4.18
C PHE A 50 4.73 4.70 2.73
N VAL A 51 5.53 3.99 1.94
CA VAL A 51 5.54 4.02 0.48
C VAL A 51 5.59 2.58 -0.01
N LEU A 52 4.47 2.09 -0.52
CA LEU A 52 4.41 0.83 -1.27
C LEU A 52 4.69 1.14 -2.74
N SER A 53 5.61 0.40 -3.37
CA SER A 53 5.78 0.42 -4.82
C SER A 53 5.51 -0.96 -5.42
N ALA A 54 4.87 -0.98 -6.58
CA ALA A 54 4.53 -2.19 -7.32
C ALA A 54 4.46 -1.90 -8.83
N PRO A 55 4.58 -2.92 -9.70
CA PRO A 55 4.36 -2.75 -11.14
C PRO A 55 2.96 -2.18 -11.44
N GLU A 56 2.88 -1.22 -12.35
CA GLU A 56 1.61 -0.60 -12.78
C GLU A 56 0.98 -1.40 -13.92
N LYS A 57 0.13 -2.38 -13.59
CA LYS A 57 -0.57 -3.24 -14.56
C LYS A 57 -2.00 -2.79 -14.85
N ARG A 58 -2.26 -1.48 -14.89
CA ARG A 58 -3.61 -0.88 -15.08
C ARG A 58 -4.67 -1.54 -14.16
N SER A 59 -4.29 -1.74 -12.92
CA SER A 59 -5.10 -2.37 -11.88
C SER A 59 -4.85 -1.66 -10.55
N TYR A 60 -5.50 -2.11 -9.49
CA TYR A 60 -5.18 -1.67 -8.14
C TYR A 60 -4.09 -2.53 -7.50
N VAL A 61 -3.36 -1.90 -6.58
CA VAL A 61 -2.47 -2.56 -5.62
C VAL A 61 -2.90 -2.16 -4.23
N ALA A 62 -2.78 -3.06 -3.26
CA ALA A 62 -3.23 -2.80 -1.89
C ALA A 62 -2.19 -3.26 -0.87
N VAL A 63 -2.13 -2.52 0.24
CA VAL A 63 -1.50 -2.94 1.49
C VAL A 63 -2.45 -2.63 2.64
N GLY A 64 -2.70 -3.62 3.48
CA GLY A 64 -3.58 -3.52 4.62
C GLY A 64 -2.94 -3.97 5.91
N PHE A 65 -3.57 -3.52 6.99
CA PHE A 65 -3.11 -3.67 8.36
C PHE A 65 -4.15 -4.52 9.09
N SER A 66 -3.74 -5.73 9.47
CA SER A 66 -4.61 -6.75 10.05
C SER A 66 -4.15 -7.15 11.44
N GLY A 67 -5.10 -7.31 12.37
CA GLY A 67 -4.81 -7.89 13.68
C GLY A 67 -4.56 -9.40 13.62
N LYS A 68 -5.04 -10.10 12.59
CA LYS A 68 -5.05 -11.58 12.49
C LYS A 68 -4.43 -12.12 11.20
N GLY A 69 -3.90 -11.26 10.34
CA GLY A 69 -3.36 -11.63 9.03
C GLY A 69 -4.41 -11.98 7.98
N GLY A 70 -5.69 -11.74 8.24
CA GLY A 70 -6.79 -12.00 7.32
C GLY A 70 -7.44 -10.72 6.79
N MET A 71 -8.11 -10.83 5.64
CA MET A 71 -8.85 -9.71 5.02
C MET A 71 -9.97 -9.18 5.91
N VAL A 72 -10.89 -10.05 6.34
CA VAL A 72 -12.11 -9.65 7.05
C VAL A 72 -11.81 -8.98 8.38
N GLY A 73 -12.35 -7.78 8.59
CA GLY A 73 -12.16 -6.93 9.76
C GLY A 73 -10.90 -6.06 9.72
N SER A 74 -10.15 -6.08 8.62
CA SER A 74 -8.94 -5.27 8.43
C SER A 74 -9.23 -3.99 7.65
N SER A 75 -8.26 -3.09 7.59
CA SER A 75 -8.31 -1.90 6.74
C SER A 75 -7.09 -1.84 5.83
N ALA A 76 -7.29 -1.34 4.62
CA ALA A 76 -6.24 -1.28 3.61
C ALA A 76 -6.15 0.07 2.93
N MET A 77 -4.94 0.46 2.54
CA MET A 77 -4.72 1.48 1.54
C MET A 77 -4.63 0.81 0.18
N VAL A 78 -5.42 1.32 -0.75
CA VAL A 78 -5.50 0.85 -2.13
C VAL A 78 -5.13 2.00 -3.05
N GLY A 79 -4.26 1.71 -4.02
CA GLY A 79 -3.79 2.66 -5.00
C GLY A 79 -3.97 2.13 -6.40
N TRP A 80 -4.28 3.02 -7.35
CA TRP A 80 -4.30 2.73 -8.78
C TRP A 80 -3.98 4.00 -9.57
N SER A 81 -3.83 3.86 -10.87
CA SER A 81 -3.66 4.97 -11.81
C SER A 81 -4.76 4.91 -12.85
N SER A 82 -5.44 6.04 -13.06
CA SER A 82 -6.48 6.18 -14.08
C SER A 82 -6.17 7.43 -14.91
N GLY A 83 -6.03 7.25 -16.23
CA GLY A 83 -5.71 8.34 -17.15
C GLY A 83 -4.41 9.08 -16.83
N GLY A 84 -3.41 8.40 -16.25
CA GLY A 84 -2.13 9.00 -15.83
C GLY A 84 -2.17 9.73 -14.49
N LYS A 85 -3.32 9.75 -13.80
CA LYS A 85 -3.48 10.30 -12.46
C LYS A 85 -3.57 9.17 -11.43
N GLY A 86 -2.71 9.20 -10.43
CA GLY A 86 -2.79 8.29 -9.31
C GLY A 86 -3.97 8.61 -8.38
N VAL A 87 -4.65 7.57 -7.91
CA VAL A 87 -5.71 7.63 -6.91
C VAL A 87 -5.32 6.71 -5.76
N ALA A 88 -5.53 7.18 -4.54
CA ALA A 88 -5.27 6.43 -3.31
C ALA A 88 -6.48 6.57 -2.38
N LYS A 89 -6.97 5.46 -1.85
CA LYS A 89 -8.11 5.41 -0.92
C LYS A 89 -7.90 4.38 0.16
N GLN A 90 -8.44 4.66 1.34
CA GLN A 90 -8.61 3.63 2.37
C GLN A 90 -9.83 2.77 2.02
N TYR A 91 -9.80 1.50 2.39
CA TYR A 91 -10.92 0.57 2.35
C TYR A 91 -11.10 -0.16 3.68
N TYR A 92 -12.35 -0.38 4.08
CA TYR A 92 -12.71 -1.31 5.14
C TYR A 92 -13.11 -2.66 4.54
N LEU A 93 -12.46 -3.72 5.01
CA LEU A 93 -12.59 -5.06 4.45
C LEU A 93 -13.55 -5.89 5.30
N GLN A 94 -14.85 -5.74 5.10
CA GLN A 94 -15.89 -6.33 5.95
C GLN A 94 -16.25 -7.76 5.56
N GLY A 95 -15.93 -8.15 4.32
CA GLY A 95 -16.18 -9.47 3.76
C GLY A 95 -15.24 -9.76 2.60
N ARG A 96 -15.58 -10.80 1.82
CA ARG A 96 -14.80 -11.23 0.65
C ARG A 96 -15.47 -10.93 -0.69
N SER A 97 -16.68 -10.39 -0.68
CA SER A 97 -17.34 -9.90 -1.89
C SER A 97 -17.06 -8.41 -2.10
N PRO A 98 -17.11 -7.89 -3.33
CA PRO A 98 -16.89 -6.47 -3.62
C PRO A 98 -17.76 -5.52 -2.78
N GLU A 99 -19.02 -5.88 -2.54
CA GLU A 99 -19.99 -5.06 -1.80
C GLU A 99 -19.66 -4.96 -0.30
N ALA A 100 -18.89 -5.91 0.21
CA ALA A 100 -18.40 -5.94 1.58
C ALA A 100 -17.02 -5.28 1.71
N VAL A 101 -16.55 -4.57 0.68
CA VAL A 101 -15.28 -3.83 0.67
C VAL A 101 -15.60 -2.35 0.45
N THR A 102 -15.63 -1.59 1.54
CA THR A 102 -16.19 -0.23 1.54
C THR A 102 -15.07 0.79 1.33
N PRO A 103 -15.09 1.57 0.23
CA PRO A 103 -14.14 2.65 0.01
C PRO A 103 -14.35 3.80 1.01
N ASP A 104 -13.27 4.53 1.28
CA ASP A 104 -13.22 5.70 2.17
C ASP A 104 -13.63 5.42 3.63
N ASP A 105 -13.64 4.14 4.03
CA ASP A 105 -13.97 3.69 5.39
C ASP A 105 -12.83 2.83 5.97
N GLY A 106 -12.82 2.63 7.29
CA GLY A 106 -11.90 1.74 7.99
C GLY A 106 -11.30 2.35 9.25
N ARG A 107 -10.24 1.70 9.74
CA ARG A 107 -9.61 1.96 11.03
C ARG A 107 -8.21 2.58 10.93
N LEU A 108 -7.75 2.91 9.72
CA LEU A 108 -6.52 3.67 9.52
C LEU A 108 -6.82 5.15 9.74
N THR A 109 -6.20 5.74 10.75
CA THR A 109 -6.24 7.18 10.98
C THR A 109 -5.26 7.87 10.05
N LEU A 110 -5.70 8.27 8.86
CA LEU A 110 -4.84 8.95 7.88
C LEU A 110 -4.47 10.36 8.34
N VAL A 111 -3.19 10.72 8.19
CA VAL A 111 -2.77 12.11 8.39
C VAL A 111 -3.24 12.94 7.19
N ARG A 112 -3.92 14.06 7.48
CA ARG A 112 -4.50 14.94 6.47
C ARG A 112 -3.45 15.44 5.48
N ASN A 113 -3.77 15.40 4.18
CA ASN A 113 -2.91 15.82 3.06
C ASN A 113 -1.59 15.04 2.93
N ARG A 114 -1.48 13.87 3.58
CA ARG A 114 -0.27 13.04 3.53
C ARG A 114 -0.48 11.72 2.80
N THR A 115 -1.43 11.68 1.85
CA THR A 115 -1.73 10.50 1.03
C THR A 115 -1.66 10.86 -0.45
N VAL A 116 -0.95 10.05 -1.23
CA VAL A 116 -0.84 10.20 -2.68
C VAL A 116 -0.59 8.86 -3.37
N ALA A 117 -1.05 8.73 -4.61
CA ALA A 117 -0.58 7.70 -5.53
C ALA A 117 0.12 8.39 -6.72
N VAL A 118 1.27 7.85 -7.12
CA VAL A 118 2.08 8.37 -8.21
C VAL A 118 2.41 7.23 -9.17
N SER A 119 2.07 7.39 -10.45
CA SER A 119 2.61 6.54 -11.52
C SER A 119 3.90 7.16 -12.04
N LYS A 120 4.98 6.37 -12.06
CA LYS A 120 6.25 6.79 -12.65
C LYS A 120 7.03 5.56 -13.15
N SER A 121 7.47 5.62 -14.41
CA SER A 121 8.34 4.59 -14.99
C SER A 121 7.78 3.17 -14.89
N GLY A 122 6.48 3.00 -15.20
CA GLY A 122 5.81 1.70 -15.19
C GLY A 122 5.53 1.12 -13.79
N ARG A 123 5.70 1.92 -12.74
CA ARG A 123 5.40 1.55 -11.36
C ARG A 123 4.44 2.52 -10.73
N LEU A 124 3.61 1.98 -9.85
CA LEU A 124 2.73 2.72 -8.98
C LEU A 124 3.37 2.82 -7.60
N TYR A 125 3.39 4.03 -7.05
CA TYR A 125 3.85 4.34 -5.70
C TYR A 125 2.66 4.85 -4.89
N LEU A 126 2.24 4.08 -3.89
CA LEU A 126 1.20 4.42 -2.94
C LEU A 126 1.85 4.88 -1.64
N ALA A 127 1.78 6.19 -1.38
CA ALA A 127 2.43 6.84 -0.25
C ALA A 127 1.38 7.41 0.71
N PHE A 128 1.49 7.11 2.00
CA PHE A 128 0.55 7.57 3.01
C PHE A 128 1.17 7.65 4.41
N GLU A 129 0.60 8.46 5.29
CA GLU A 129 0.95 8.50 6.72
C GLU A 129 -0.25 8.12 7.60
N LEU A 130 0.04 7.34 8.64
CA LEU A 130 -0.92 6.93 9.67
C LEU A 130 -0.58 7.60 11.00
N SER A 131 -1.59 8.13 11.68
CA SER A 131 -1.52 8.54 13.08
C SER A 131 -1.88 7.36 13.98
N THR A 132 -0.86 6.67 14.48
CA THR A 132 -1.01 5.50 15.35
C THR A 132 0.28 5.26 16.14
N ASP A 133 0.15 4.84 17.40
CA ASP A 133 1.31 4.43 18.19
C ASP A 133 1.99 3.20 17.57
N ARG A 134 1.18 2.24 17.09
CA ARG A 134 1.65 0.98 16.51
C ARG A 134 0.71 0.49 15.40
N PRO A 135 1.21 0.32 14.17
CA PRO A 135 0.45 -0.35 13.12
C PRO A 135 0.10 -1.79 13.53
N GLN A 136 -0.98 -2.32 12.96
CA GLN A 136 -1.40 -3.70 13.23
C GLN A 136 -0.29 -4.70 12.85
N PRO A 137 -0.14 -5.82 13.58
CA PRO A 137 1.04 -6.69 13.50
C PRO A 137 1.13 -7.54 12.23
N TYR A 138 0.11 -7.54 11.38
CA TYR A 138 0.15 -8.22 10.08
C TYR A 138 -0.06 -7.24 8.94
N LEU A 139 0.79 -7.34 7.93
CA LEU A 139 0.57 -6.77 6.62
C LEU A 139 -0.16 -7.80 5.77
N ILE A 140 -1.28 -7.39 5.18
CA ILE A 140 -1.92 -8.11 4.07
C ILE A 140 -1.71 -7.28 2.81
N TYR A 141 -1.56 -7.90 1.66
CA TYR A 141 -1.33 -7.18 0.42
C TYR A 141 -1.93 -7.96 -0.75
N SER A 142 -2.30 -7.23 -1.80
CA SER A 142 -2.97 -7.84 -2.95
C SER A 142 -2.79 -7.02 -4.22
N VAL A 143 -3.03 -7.66 -5.35
CA VAL A 143 -3.04 -7.04 -6.68
C VAL A 143 -4.29 -7.47 -7.44
N GLY A 144 -4.92 -6.53 -8.13
CA GLY A 144 -6.08 -6.81 -8.98
C GLY A 144 -5.70 -7.50 -10.29
N TYR A 145 -6.73 -7.92 -11.05
CA TYR A 145 -6.55 -8.38 -12.42
C TYR A 145 -6.09 -7.23 -13.32
N GLU A 146 -5.23 -7.53 -14.28
CA GLU A 146 -4.76 -6.54 -15.26
C GLU A 146 -5.96 -5.97 -16.04
N GLY A 147 -6.00 -4.64 -16.17
CA GLY A 147 -7.13 -3.92 -16.78
C GLY A 147 -8.38 -3.79 -15.91
N SER A 148 -8.40 -4.39 -14.72
CA SER A 148 -9.50 -4.25 -13.76
C SER A 148 -9.23 -3.08 -12.80
N LEU A 149 -9.55 -1.87 -13.27
CA LEU A 149 -9.52 -0.68 -12.42
C LEU A 149 -10.74 -0.62 -11.50
N PRO A 150 -10.62 0.01 -10.32
CA PRO A 150 -11.77 0.36 -9.50
C PRO A 150 -12.79 1.16 -10.30
N SER A 151 -14.07 0.96 -9.98
CA SER A 151 -15.18 1.66 -10.61
C SER A 151 -15.03 3.18 -10.45
N SER A 152 -15.27 3.94 -11.51
CA SER A 152 -15.11 5.40 -11.51
C SER A 152 -16.22 6.14 -10.77
N SER A 153 -17.39 5.51 -10.57
CA SER A 153 -18.55 6.15 -9.93
C SER A 153 -18.56 6.00 -8.41
N ASP A 154 -18.19 4.81 -7.92
CA ASP A 154 -18.32 4.44 -6.51
C ASP A 154 -17.04 3.86 -5.91
N TYR A 155 -15.96 3.74 -6.70
CA TYR A 155 -14.67 3.19 -6.27
C TYR A 155 -14.70 1.74 -5.81
N THR A 156 -15.75 0.99 -6.15
CA THR A 156 -15.82 -0.45 -5.88
C THR A 156 -14.66 -1.17 -6.57
N ILE A 157 -13.97 -2.05 -5.83
CA ILE A 157 -12.88 -2.87 -6.34
C ILE A 157 -13.34 -4.31 -6.54
N GLN A 158 -12.86 -4.94 -7.61
CA GLN A 158 -13.09 -6.36 -7.85
C GLN A 158 -12.16 -7.23 -7.01
N MET A 159 -12.50 -8.52 -6.91
CA MET A 159 -11.66 -9.51 -6.24
C MET A 159 -10.22 -9.46 -6.77
N HIS A 160 -9.25 -9.54 -5.87
CA HIS A 160 -7.84 -9.54 -6.23
C HIS A 160 -7.50 -10.80 -7.05
N ARG A 161 -6.54 -10.67 -7.97
CA ARG A 161 -5.98 -11.82 -8.69
C ARG A 161 -5.15 -12.68 -7.75
N ASP A 162 -4.37 -12.04 -6.89
CA ASP A 162 -3.48 -12.70 -5.95
C ASP A 162 -3.33 -11.88 -4.66
N MET A 163 -2.92 -12.54 -3.58
CA MET A 163 -2.72 -11.95 -2.27
C MET A 163 -1.53 -12.55 -1.50
N GLY A 164 -1.11 -11.85 -0.46
CA GLY A 164 -0.26 -12.40 0.59
C GLY A 164 -0.58 -11.82 1.95
N SER A 165 0.00 -12.44 2.98
CA SER A 165 -0.11 -11.99 4.36
C SER A 165 1.18 -12.31 5.10
N ARG A 166 1.61 -11.41 5.99
CA ARG A 166 2.82 -11.59 6.78
C ARG A 166 2.75 -10.88 8.12
N SER A 167 3.23 -11.54 9.15
CA SER A 167 3.55 -10.91 10.43
C SER A 167 4.71 -9.94 10.25
N PHE A 168 4.63 -8.77 10.88
CA PHE A 168 5.60 -7.69 10.66
C PHE A 168 5.91 -6.91 11.94
N LYS A 169 7.20 -6.84 12.30
CA LYS A 169 7.69 -6.02 13.42
C LYS A 169 8.25 -4.71 12.89
N PHE A 170 7.38 -3.72 12.72
CA PHE A 170 7.74 -2.41 12.15
C PHE A 170 8.95 -1.77 12.83
N ALA A 171 9.04 -1.80 14.16
CA ALA A 171 10.14 -1.20 14.93
C ALA A 171 11.54 -1.78 14.61
N SER A 172 11.60 -3.00 14.08
CA SER A 172 12.87 -3.70 13.83
C SER A 172 13.19 -3.91 12.35
N GLY A 173 12.27 -3.62 11.43
CA GLY A 173 12.49 -4.00 10.03
C GLY A 173 12.25 -5.46 9.71
N THR A 174 11.95 -6.31 10.71
CA THR A 174 12.03 -7.77 10.56
C THR A 174 10.66 -8.45 10.46
N TYR A 175 10.67 -9.56 9.73
CA TYR A 175 9.57 -10.52 9.71
C TYR A 175 9.59 -11.37 10.98
N ILE A 176 8.41 -11.76 11.48
CA ILE A 176 8.34 -12.76 12.55
C ILE A 176 8.21 -14.14 11.91
N HIS A 177 9.28 -14.92 11.96
CA HIS A 177 9.19 -16.36 11.71
C HIS A 177 8.56 -17.02 12.95
N TYR A 178 7.44 -17.72 12.74
CA TYR A 178 6.91 -18.71 13.67
C TYR A 178 7.31 -20.10 13.18
#